data_AF-A0A147F0T5-F1
#
_entry.id   AF-A0A147F0T5-F1
#
_cell.length_a   1.000
_cell.length_b   1.000
_cell.length_c   1.000
_cell.angle_alpha   90.00
_cell.angle_beta   90.00
_cell.angle_gamma   90.00
#
_symmetry.space_group_name_H-M   'P 1'
#
loop_
_entity.id
_entity.type
_entity.pdbx_description
1 polymer ?
#
loop_
_entity_poly.entity_id
_entity_poly.type
_entity_poly.pdbx_seq_one_letter_code
_entity_poly.pdbx_strand_id
1 'polypeptide(L)' 'MTSIMTTELLDFEEQWPRWSGRKDEAIRARFGVPPARYFQLLEHAIDTREALEARPILVRRLLRQRAVGGRRNAS' A
#
# COMPACT_ATOMS: atom_id res chain seq x y z
N MET A 1 8.89 -17.50 -3.59
CA MET A 1 8.31 -16.38 -2.80
C MET A 1 8.53 -15.10 -3.60
N THR A 2 7.50 -14.56 -4.25
CA THR A 2 7.62 -13.32 -5.03
C THR A 2 7.92 -12.18 -4.06
N SER A 3 9.10 -11.58 -4.19
CA SER A 3 9.44 -10.35 -3.47
C SER A 3 8.81 -9.20 -4.24
N ILE A 4 7.92 -8.43 -3.60
CA ILE A 4 7.25 -7.29 -4.24
C ILE A 4 8.08 -6.05 -3.95
N MET A 5 8.41 -5.28 -4.98
CA MET A 5 9.23 -4.08 -4.82
C MET A 5 8.42 -2.88 -4.32
N THR A 6 9.06 -1.97 -3.57
CA THR A 6 8.47 -0.73 -3.05
C THR A 6 7.78 0.07 -4.16
N THR A 7 8.43 0.25 -5.30
CA THR A 7 7.89 0.96 -6.46
C THR A 7 6.65 0.30 -7.04
N GLU A 8 6.57 -1.03 -7.09
CA GLU A 8 5.38 -1.73 -7.61
C GLU A 8 4.15 -1.51 -6.72
N LEU A 9 4.35 -1.46 -5.40
CA LEU A 9 3.28 -1.13 -4.45
C LEU A 9 2.77 0.30 -4.67
N LEU A 10 3.69 1.25 -4.83
CA LEU A 10 3.35 2.66 -5.04
C LEU A 10 2.65 2.90 -6.38
N ASP A 11 3.11 2.24 -7.45
CA ASP A 11 2.50 2.32 -8.78
C ASP A 11 1.08 1.75 -8.82
N PHE A 12 0.82 0.73 -8.01
CA PHE A 12 -0.52 0.18 -7.85
C PHE A 12 -1.42 1.13 -7.05
N GLU A 13 -0.92 1.71 -5.95
CA GLU A 13 -1.70 2.65 -5.13
C GLU A 13 -2.11 3.92 -5.89
N GLU A 14 -1.31 4.37 -6.85
CA GLU A 14 -1.66 5.50 -7.71
C GLU A 14 -2.91 5.23 -8.55
N GLN A 15 -3.08 4.00 -9.03
CA GLN A 15 -4.23 3.56 -9.84
C GLN A 15 -5.47 3.25 -8.98
N TRP A 16 -5.27 2.93 -7.70
CA TRP A 16 -6.33 2.50 -6.79
C TRP A 16 -6.45 3.42 -5.56
N PRO A 17 -6.85 4.69 -5.74
CA PRO A 17 -6.85 5.70 -4.67
C PRO A 17 -7.93 5.51 -3.59
N ARG A 18 -8.90 4.62 -3.82
CA ARG A 18 -9.98 4.29 -2.88
C ARG A 18 -10.06 2.79 -2.67
N TRP A 19 -10.38 2.40 -1.44
CA TRP A 19 -10.67 1.01 -1.12
C TRP A 19 -12.00 0.59 -1.76
N SER A 20 -11.98 -0.53 -2.47
CA SER A 20 -13.16 -1.18 -3.04
C SER A 20 -12.89 -2.68 -3.14
N GLY A 21 -13.94 -3.52 -3.18
CA GLY A 21 -13.76 -4.97 -3.38
C GLY A 21 -13.01 -5.33 -4.68
N ARG A 22 -13.10 -4.47 -5.70
CA ARG A 22 -12.33 -4.61 -6.95
C ARG A 22 -10.82 -4.44 -6.73
N LYS A 23 -10.41 -3.61 -5.77
CA LYS A 23 -9.01 -3.44 -5.37
C LYS A 23 -8.47 -4.72 -4.75
N ASP A 24 -9.24 -5.36 -3.87
CA ASP A 24 -8.82 -6.60 -3.21
C ASP A 24 -8.62 -7.76 -4.21
N GLU A 25 -9.50 -7.85 -5.21
CA GLU A 25 -9.34 -8.79 -6.32
C GLU A 25 -8.11 -8.45 -7.18
N ALA A 26 -7.90 -7.18 -7.53
CA ALA A 26 -6.74 -6.74 -8.30
C ALA A 26 -5.41 -6.98 -7.54
N ILE A 27 -5.40 -6.82 -6.21
CA ILE A 27 -4.24 -7.15 -5.37
C ILE A 27 -3.91 -8.64 -5.50
N ARG A 28 -4.92 -9.51 -5.34
CA ARG A 28 -4.75 -10.97 -5.45
C ARG A 28 -4.25 -11.36 -6.84
N ALA A 29 -4.83 -10.78 -7.89
CA ALA A 29 -4.47 -11.08 -9.27
C ALA A 29 -3.05 -10.61 -9.64
N ARG A 30 -2.65 -9.42 -9.19
CA ARG A 30 -1.35 -8.81 -9.57
C ARG A 30 -0.19 -9.34 -8.74
N PHE A 31 -0.39 -9.48 -7.42
CA PHE A 31 0.69 -9.75 -6.49
C PHE A 31 0.68 -11.18 -5.93
N GLY A 32 -0.40 -11.93 -6.16
CA GLY A 32 -0.54 -13.30 -5.65
C GLY A 32 -0.59 -13.39 -4.12
N VAL A 33 -0.90 -12.29 -3.43
CA VAL A 33 -0.97 -12.23 -1.96
C VAL A 33 -2.37 -11.82 -1.49
N PRO A 34 -2.78 -12.25 -0.27
CA PRO A 34 -3.99 -11.74 0.35
C PRO A 34 -3.91 -10.22 0.60
N PRO A 35 -5.04 -9.48 0.54
CA PRO A 35 -5.07 -8.04 0.79
C PRO A 35 -4.41 -7.62 2.11
N ALA A 36 -4.60 -8.39 3.18
CA ALA A 36 -3.97 -8.12 4.47
C ALA A 36 -2.43 -8.08 4.40
N ARG A 37 -1.81 -9.04 3.69
CA ARG A 37 -0.35 -9.07 3.48
C ARG A 37 0.12 -7.92 2.61
N TYR A 38 -0.66 -7.56 1.59
CA TYR A 38 -0.37 -6.40 0.75
C TYR A 38 -0.32 -5.11 1.57
N PHE A 39 -1.32 -4.86 2.43
CA PHE A 39 -1.33 -3.65 3.25
C PHE A 39 -0.19 -3.62 4.28
N GLN A 40 0.20 -4.76 4.86
CA GLN A 40 1.40 -4.83 5.71
C GLN A 40 2.66 -4.41 4.94
N LEU A 41 2.86 -4.96 3.74
CA LEU A 41 4.00 -4.61 2.89
C LEU A 41 3.97 -3.13 2.50
N LEU A 42 2.78 -2.60 2.18
CA LEU A 42 2.60 -1.18 1.86
C LEU A 42 2.94 -0.30 3.07
N GLU A 43 2.47 -0.64 4.26
CA GLU A 43 2.76 0.10 5.50
C GLU A 43 4.27 0.13 5.78
N HIS A 44 4.98 -0.98 5.61
CA HIS A 44 6.43 -1.01 5.74
C HIS A 44 7.13 -0.21 4.64
N ALA A 45 6.66 -0.31 3.39
CA ALA A 45 7.23 0.38 2.24
C ALA A 45 7.16 1.90 2.39
N ILE A 46 6.01 2.46 2.81
CA ILE A 46 5.82 3.91 2.94
C ILE A 46 6.64 4.55 4.07
N ASP A 47 7.17 3.76 5.00
CA ASP A 47 8.06 4.21 6.08
C ASP A 47 9.54 4.25 5.64
N THR A 48 9.86 3.76 4.42
CA THR A 48 11.22 3.78 3.88
C THR A 48 11.56 5.08 3.15
N ARG A 49 12.86 5.40 3.12
CA ARG A 49 13.39 6.52 2.33
C ARG A 49 13.25 6.28 0.82
N GLU A 50 13.37 5.04 0.36
CA GLU A 50 13.17 4.65 -1.04
C GLU A 50 11.79 5.07 -1.55
N ALA A 51 10.74 4.84 -0.76
CA ALA A 51 9.39 5.24 -1.13
C ALA A 51 9.25 6.77 -1.26
N LEU A 52 9.86 7.52 -0.34
CA LEU A 52 9.86 8.99 -0.37
C LEU A 52 10.64 9.55 -1.57
N GLU A 53 11.72 8.89 -2.00
CA GLU A 53 12.49 9.26 -3.18
C GLU A 53 11.72 8.93 -4.47
N ALA A 54 11.03 7.78 -4.50
CA ALA A 54 10.26 7.35 -5.67
C ALA A 54 8.98 8.17 -5.91
N ARG A 55 8.10 8.29 -4.90
CA ARG A 55 6.81 9.00 -5.03
C ARG A 55 6.46 9.81 -3.77
N PRO A 56 7.13 10.95 -3.51
CA PRO A 56 7.01 11.70 -2.26
C PRO A 56 5.59 12.18 -1.93
N ILE A 57 4.82 12.63 -2.93
CA ILE A 57 3.46 13.14 -2.73
C ILE A 57 2.50 12.00 -2.36
N LEU A 58 2.61 10.87 -3.05
CA LEU A 58 1.78 9.69 -2.80
C LEU A 58 2.06 9.13 -1.41
N VAL A 59 3.33 8.96 -1.04
CA VAL A 59 3.72 8.46 0.28
C VAL A 59 3.19 9.37 1.39
N ARG A 60 3.33 10.70 1.27
CA ARG A 60 2.77 11.63 2.26
C ARG A 60 1.24 11.53 2.36
N ARG A 61 0.53 11.30 1.26
CA ARG A 61 -0.92 11.07 1.27
C ARG A 61 -1.27 9.79 2.00
N LEU A 62 -0.56 8.69 1.73
CA LEU A 62 -0.76 7.38 2.37
C LEU A 62 -0.49 7.47 3.88
N LEU A 63 0.60 8.14 4.28
CA LEU A 63 0.92 8.38 5.69
C LEU A 63 -0.17 9.20 6.40
N ARG A 64 -0.72 10.22 5.74
CA ARG A 64 -1.87 10.97 6.28
C ARG A 64 -3.12 10.10 6.40
N GLN A 65 -3.42 9.26 5.41
CA GLN A 65 -4.55 8.32 5.47
C GLN A 65 -4.39 7.33 6.62
N ARG A 66 -3.17 6.82 6.87
CA ARG A 66 -2.85 5.98 8.04
C ARG A 66 -3.10 6.72 9.36
N ALA A 67 -2.63 7.96 9.47
CA ALA A 67 -2.83 8.77 10.68
C ALA A 67 -4.31 9.07 10.97
N VAL A 68 -5.11 9.31 9.93
CA VAL A 68 -6.56 9.55 10.05
C VAL A 68 -7.34 8.24 10.30
N GLY A 69 -6.90 7.12 9.73
CA GLY A 69 -7.52 5.81 9.87
C GLY A 69 -7.05 5.00 11.09
N GLY A 70 -6.07 5.50 11.84
CA GLY A 70 -5.34 4.83 12.93
C GLY A 70 -6.13 4.49 14.21
N ARG A 71 -7.42 4.15 14.07
CA ARG A 71 -8.29 3.73 15.18
C ARG A 71 -9.04 2.42 14.93
N ARG A 72 -8.60 1.58 13.98
CA ARG A 72 -9.33 0.34 13.60
C ARG A 72 -8.53 -0.95 13.64
N ASN A 73 -7.26 -0.91 14.05
CA ASN A 73 -6.36 -2.06 14.00
C ASN A 73 -5.73 -2.32 15.40
N ALA A 74 -6.56 -2.37 16.43
CA ALA A 74 -6.20 -2.92 17.74
C ALA A 74 -7.36 -3.83 18.16
N SER A 75 -7.24 -5.11 17.80
CA SER A 75 -8.08 -6.21 18.29
C SER A 75 -7.18 -7.41 18.48
#